data_AF-A0AAW5FAY1-F1
#
_entry.id   AF-A0AAW5FAY1-F1
#
_cell.length_a   1.000
_cell.length_b   1.000
_cell.length_c   1.000
_cell.angle_alpha   90.00
_cell.angle_beta   90.00
_cell.angle_gamma   90.00
#
_symmetry.space_group_name_H-M   'P 1'
#
loop_
_entity.id
_entity.type
_entity.pdbx_description
1 polymer ?
#
loop_
_entity_poly.entity_id
_entity_poly.type
_entity_poly.pdbx_seq_one_letter_code
_entity_poly.pdbx_strand_id
1 'polypeptide(L)'
;MATSKVVYSGRTLIDLTGDTVTEETLLRGYTAHKADGTLITGTAFDGYPNEFTFLDVLEDSNGHAIQDSSEDVLYGRTVYRKARNNVIFDSYGDIIEDSSIV
;
A
#
# COMPACT_ATOMS: atom_id res chain seq x y z
N MET A 1 -15.38 -14.56 -24.77
CA MET A 1 -14.36 -15.45 -24.17
C MET A 1 -13.04 -14.72 -24.27
N ALA A 2 -12.28 -14.66 -23.17
CA ALA A 2 -10.96 -14.05 -23.17
C ALA A 2 -9.92 -15.01 -23.78
N THR A 3 -8.82 -14.46 -24.31
CA THR A 3 -7.75 -15.23 -24.95
C THR A 3 -6.49 -15.14 -24.10
N SER A 4 -6.08 -16.24 -23.48
CA SER A 4 -4.87 -16.33 -22.66
C SER A 4 -3.63 -16.76 -23.42
N LYS A 5 -3.79 -17.47 -24.54
CA LYS A 5 -2.69 -18.01 -25.34
C LYS A 5 -2.96 -17.88 -26.84
N VAL A 6 -1.96 -17.40 -27.58
CA VAL A 6 -2.00 -17.28 -29.04
C VAL A 6 -0.78 -17.99 -29.61
N VAL A 7 -1.03 -18.99 -30.48
CA VAL A 7 0.00 -19.72 -31.22
C VAL A 7 -0.23 -19.52 -32.71
N TYR A 8 0.81 -19.11 -33.43
CA TYR A 8 0.76 -18.88 -34.87
C TYR A 8 1.96 -19.53 -35.56
N SER A 9 1.70 -20.33 -36.59
CA SER A 9 2.72 -21.13 -37.32
C SER A 9 3.68 -21.89 -36.39
N GLY A 10 3.14 -22.50 -35.33
CA GLY A 10 3.90 -23.28 -34.35
C GLY A 10 4.73 -22.46 -33.36
N ARG A 11 4.62 -21.13 -33.37
CA ARG A 11 5.28 -20.23 -32.42
C ARG A 11 4.26 -19.59 -31.48
N THR A 12 4.55 -19.60 -30.20
CA THR A 12 3.75 -18.88 -29.20
C THR A 12 4.01 -17.39 -29.32
N LEU A 13 2.97 -16.60 -29.60
CA LEU A 13 3.04 -15.15 -29.69
C LEU A 13 2.64 -14.48 -28.37
N ILE A 14 1.67 -15.07 -27.67
CA ILE A 14 1.19 -14.63 -26.35
C ILE A 14 0.99 -15.88 -25.50
N ASP A 15 1.46 -15.84 -24.25
CA ASP A 15 1.21 -16.86 -23.24
C ASP A 15 1.06 -16.22 -21.87
N LEU A 16 -0.17 -15.93 -21.48
CA LEU A 16 -0.50 -15.38 -20.17
C LEU A 16 -0.65 -16.47 -19.11
N THR A 17 -0.61 -17.76 -19.50
CA THR A 17 -1.03 -18.85 -18.60
C THR A 17 -0.15 -19.02 -17.34
N GLY A 18 1.05 -18.43 -17.34
CA GLY A 18 1.95 -18.37 -16.19
C GLY A 18 1.83 -17.09 -15.34
N ASP A 19 1.01 -16.13 -15.73
CA ASP A 19 0.89 -14.86 -15.04
C ASP A 19 0.16 -15.02 -13.69
N THR A 20 0.52 -14.18 -12.72
CA THR A 20 -0.01 -14.23 -11.36
C THR A 20 -0.74 -12.96 -10.94
N VAL A 21 -0.89 -12.00 -11.86
CA VAL A 21 -1.58 -10.74 -11.59
C VAL A 21 -3.06 -11.00 -11.31
N THR A 22 -3.54 -10.40 -10.23
CA THR A 22 -4.93 -10.36 -9.80
C THR A 22 -5.37 -8.91 -9.59
N GLU A 23 -6.65 -8.66 -9.35
CA GLU A 23 -7.15 -7.32 -9.04
C GLU A 23 -6.46 -6.77 -7.79
N GLU A 24 -6.33 -7.59 -6.74
CA GLU A 24 -5.80 -7.20 -5.42
C GLU A 24 -4.30 -6.93 -5.43
N THR A 25 -3.57 -7.50 -6.39
CA THR A 25 -2.11 -7.33 -6.54
C THR A 25 -1.75 -6.23 -7.53
N LEU A 26 -2.69 -5.80 -8.38
CA LEU A 26 -2.51 -4.72 -9.33
C LEU A 26 -2.85 -3.36 -8.71
N LEU A 27 -1.97 -2.37 -8.91
CA LEU A 27 -2.18 -1.01 -8.41
C LEU A 27 -3.52 -0.44 -8.88
N ARG A 28 -4.28 0.14 -7.95
CA ARG A 28 -5.60 0.71 -8.23
C ARG A 28 -5.60 1.66 -9.42
N GLY A 29 -6.55 1.45 -10.35
CA GLY A 29 -6.72 2.26 -11.55
C GLY A 29 -5.88 1.83 -12.76
N TYR A 30 -4.93 0.93 -12.58
CA TYR A 30 -4.22 0.30 -13.70
C TYR A 30 -4.99 -0.91 -14.22
N THR A 31 -4.88 -1.17 -15.52
CA THR A 31 -5.48 -2.34 -16.16
C THR A 31 -4.43 -3.36 -16.58
N ALA A 32 -4.73 -4.65 -16.43
CA ALA A 32 -3.89 -5.75 -16.92
C ALA A 32 -4.76 -6.95 -17.35
N HIS A 33 -4.13 -8.03 -17.83
CA HIS A 33 -4.82 -9.29 -18.09
C HIS A 33 -4.41 -10.33 -17.06
N LYS A 34 -5.37 -11.16 -16.61
CA LYS A 34 -5.09 -12.36 -15.80
C LYS A 34 -4.55 -13.50 -16.63
N ALA A 35 -4.15 -14.60 -15.98
CA ALA A 35 -3.72 -15.81 -16.67
C ALA A 35 -4.76 -16.45 -17.60
N ASP A 36 -6.05 -16.20 -17.35
CA ASP A 36 -7.16 -16.61 -18.22
C ASP A 36 -7.42 -15.63 -19.39
N GLY A 37 -6.63 -14.56 -19.49
CA GLY A 37 -6.74 -13.50 -20.49
C GLY A 37 -7.80 -12.45 -20.19
N THR A 38 -8.50 -12.53 -19.06
CA THR A 38 -9.53 -11.54 -18.69
C THR A 38 -8.89 -10.21 -18.36
N LEU A 39 -9.39 -9.12 -18.96
CA LEU A 39 -9.01 -7.75 -18.60
C LEU A 39 -9.53 -7.44 -17.20
N ILE A 40 -8.64 -6.95 -16.33
CA ILE A 40 -8.92 -6.56 -14.94
C ILE A 40 -8.46 -5.14 -14.68
N THR A 41 -9.06 -4.50 -13.67
CA THR A 41 -8.60 -3.23 -13.11
C THR A 41 -8.11 -3.48 -11.70
N GLY A 42 -6.97 -2.89 -11.34
CA GLY A 42 -6.38 -3.08 -10.03
C GLY A 42 -7.22 -2.51 -8.89
N THR A 43 -7.10 -3.15 -7.74
CA THR A 43 -7.72 -2.79 -6.45
C THR A 43 -6.70 -2.84 -5.31
N ALA A 44 -5.41 -3.01 -5.58
CA ALA A 44 -4.39 -2.98 -4.54
C ALA A 44 -4.46 -1.65 -3.75
N PHE A 45 -4.43 -1.78 -2.42
CA PHE A 45 -4.57 -0.68 -1.47
C PHE A 45 -5.92 0.07 -1.53
N ASP A 46 -6.93 -0.49 -2.19
CA ASP A 46 -8.30 -0.01 -2.07
C ASP A 46 -8.80 -0.30 -0.63
N GLY A 47 -9.42 0.70 -0.01
CA GLY A 47 -9.82 0.63 1.41
C GLY A 47 -8.69 0.72 2.45
N TYR A 48 -7.42 0.80 2.05
CA TYR A 48 -6.34 1.07 3.01
C TYR A 48 -6.47 2.51 3.54
N PRO A 49 -6.40 2.72 4.88
CA PRO A 49 -6.49 4.04 5.44
C PRO A 49 -5.31 4.91 5.00
N ASN A 50 -5.51 6.23 5.00
CA ASN A 50 -4.43 7.16 4.71
C ASN A 50 -3.33 7.11 5.78
N GLU A 51 -3.69 6.73 7.00
CA GLU A 51 -2.79 6.64 8.14
C GLU A 51 -3.06 5.36 8.93
N PHE A 52 -1.99 4.74 9.41
CA PHE A 52 -2.05 3.66 10.39
C PHE A 52 -1.19 4.05 11.59
N THR A 53 -1.79 4.06 12.78
CA THR A 53 -1.14 4.51 14.01
C THR A 53 -0.95 3.35 14.97
N PHE A 54 0.27 3.20 15.48
CA PHE A 54 0.62 2.31 16.57
C PHE A 54 0.96 3.13 17.82
N LEU A 55 0.50 2.66 18.97
CA LEU A 55 0.85 3.20 20.28
C LEU A 55 1.59 2.11 21.05
N ASP A 56 2.87 2.33 21.29
CA ASP A 56 3.75 1.39 21.99
C ASP A 56 4.11 1.96 23.36
N VAL A 57 4.12 1.13 24.41
CA VAL A 57 4.62 1.57 25.72
C VAL A 57 6.11 1.84 25.60
N LEU A 58 6.57 3.00 26.07
CA LEU A 58 8.00 3.28 26.15
C LEU A 58 8.56 2.62 27.40
N GLU A 59 9.57 1.78 27.24
CA GLU A 59 10.22 1.07 28.34
C GLU A 59 11.68 1.55 28.52
N ASP A 60 12.16 1.48 29.76
CA ASP A 60 13.59 1.67 30.06
C ASP A 60 14.43 0.45 29.64
N SER A 61 15.74 0.50 29.85
CA SER A 61 16.64 -0.62 29.50
C SER A 61 16.39 -1.90 30.32
N ASN A 62 15.57 -1.82 31.37
CA ASN A 62 15.22 -2.94 32.23
C ASN A 62 13.81 -3.51 31.91
N GLY A 63 13.11 -2.93 30.93
CA GLY A 63 11.75 -3.35 30.53
C GLY A 63 10.63 -2.77 31.39
N HIS A 64 10.88 -1.72 32.18
CA HIS A 64 9.83 -1.04 32.93
C HIS A 64 9.26 0.12 32.13
N ALA A 65 7.93 0.26 32.15
CA ALA A 65 7.25 1.39 31.52
C ALA A 65 7.76 2.72 32.09
N ILE A 66 8.11 3.63 31.20
CA ILE A 66 8.48 5.01 31.53
C ILE A 66 7.20 5.76 31.88
N GLN A 67 7.22 6.49 32.99
CA GLN A 67 6.10 7.26 33.50
C GLN A 67 6.42 8.77 33.53
N ASP A 68 5.39 9.61 33.45
CA ASP A 68 5.52 11.04 33.60
C ASP A 68 5.55 11.44 35.09
N SER A 69 5.61 12.75 35.38
CA SER A 69 5.61 13.23 36.77
C SER A 69 4.31 12.97 37.54
N SER A 70 3.26 12.55 36.85
CA SER A 70 1.95 12.18 37.42
C SER A 70 1.80 10.67 37.57
N GLU A 71 2.86 9.89 37.27
CA GLU A 71 2.89 8.42 37.26
C GLU A 71 2.12 7.76 36.08
N ASP A 72 1.73 8.54 35.06
CA ASP A 72 1.06 8.01 33.86
C ASP A 72 2.09 7.42 32.88
N VAL A 73 1.76 6.28 32.25
CA VAL A 73 2.64 5.61 31.28
C VAL A 73 2.78 6.42 29.99
N LEU A 74 4.01 6.59 29.52
CA LEU A 74 4.29 7.22 28.23
C LEU A 74 4.13 6.20 27.10
N TYR A 75 3.49 6.66 26.02
CA TYR A 75 3.31 5.90 24.78
C TYR A 75 4.04 6.57 23.62
N GLY A 76 4.86 5.79 22.91
CA GLY A 76 5.41 6.17 21.62
C GLY A 76 4.33 6.06 20.55
N ARG A 77 4.18 7.10 19.72
CA ARG A 77 3.23 7.11 18.61
C ARG A 77 3.97 6.95 17.28
N THR A 78 3.81 5.80 16.65
CA THR A 78 4.34 5.54 15.30
C THR A 78 3.20 5.66 14.28
N VAL A 79 3.34 6.56 13.30
CA VAL A 79 2.32 6.79 12.26
C VAL A 79 2.89 6.44 10.89
N TYR A 80 2.30 5.45 10.23
CA TYR A 80 2.55 5.13 8.83
C TYR A 80 1.56 5.88 7.96
N ARG A 81 2.05 6.77 7.10
CA ARG A 81 1.22 7.52 6.15
C ARG A 81 1.37 6.91 4.76
N LYS A 82 0.25 6.72 4.06
CA LYS A 82 0.25 6.32 2.65
C LYS A 82 1.01 7.38 1.84
N ALA A 83 2.03 6.97 1.09
CA ALA A 83 2.81 7.89 0.27
C ALA A 83 1.90 8.59 -0.75
N ARG A 84 1.88 9.92 -0.74
CA ARG A 84 1.30 10.75 -1.80
C ARG A 84 2.45 11.41 -2.56
N ASN A 85 2.29 11.61 -3.87
CA ASN A 85 3.36 11.96 -4.81
C ASN A 85 4.06 13.33 -4.60
N ASN A 86 3.73 14.08 -3.54
CA ASN A 86 4.51 15.19 -3.03
C ASN A 86 3.84 15.66 -1.74
N VAL A 87 4.34 15.22 -0.58
CA VAL A 87 3.86 15.70 0.71
C VAL A 87 4.93 16.60 1.32
N ILE A 88 4.64 17.89 1.38
CA ILE A 88 5.42 18.83 2.20
C ILE A 88 4.76 18.85 3.58
N PHE A 89 5.53 18.50 4.61
CA PHE A 89 5.11 18.61 6.00
C PHE A 89 5.62 19.93 6.59
N ASP A 90 4.81 20.58 7.42
CA ASP A 90 5.28 21.73 8.22
C ASP A 90 6.09 21.26 9.45
N SER A 91 6.54 22.23 10.24
CA SER A 91 7.26 21.98 11.49
C SER A 91 6.43 21.27 12.57
N TYR A 92 5.11 21.18 12.40
CA TYR A 92 4.19 20.48 13.29
C TYR A 92 3.83 19.08 12.75
N GLY A 93 4.28 18.75 11.54
CA GLY A 93 4.04 17.46 10.88
C GLY A 93 2.71 17.41 10.12
N ASP A 94 2.06 18.56 9.91
CA ASP A 94 0.83 18.69 9.14
C ASP A 94 1.11 18.83 7.64
N ILE A 95 0.18 18.42 6.79
CA ILE A 95 0.32 18.44 5.32
C ILE A 95 0.04 19.85 4.81
N ILE A 96 1.01 20.46 4.12
CA ILE A 96 0.90 21.82 3.57
C ILE A 96 0.40 21.82 2.11
N GLU A 97 0.81 20.84 1.30
CA GLU A 97 0.32 20.68 -0.09
C GLU A 97 0.02 19.22 -0.40
N ASP A 98 -1.19 18.98 -0.92
CA ASP A 98 -1.60 17.71 -1.51
C ASP A 98 -1.72 17.90 -3.03
N SER A 99 -0.65 17.65 -3.77
CA SER A 99 -0.68 17.67 -5.24
C SER A 99 -1.31 16.38 -5.81
N SER A 100 -2.42 15.91 -5.22
CA SER A 100 -3.16 14.73 -5.69
C SER A 100 -4.12 15.01 -6.87
N ILE A 101 -4.14 16.26 -7.36
CA ILE A 101 -4.86 16.65 -8.59
C ILE A 101 -3.85 16.77 -9.75
N VAL A 102 -3.45 15.63 -10.30
CA VAL A 102 -3.07 15.48 -11.72
C VAL A 102 -3.33 14.06 -12.17
#